data_AF-A0A919XCH5-F1
#
_entry.id   AF-A0A919XCH5-F1
#
_cell.length_a   1.000
_cell.length_b   1.000
_cell.length_c   1.000
_cell.angle_alpha   90.00
_cell.angle_beta   90.00
_cell.angle_gamma   90.00
#
_symmetry.space_group_name_H-M   'P 1'
#
loop_
_entity.id
_entity.type
_entity.pdbx_description
1 polymer ?
#
loop_
_entity_poly.entity_id
_entity_poly.type
_entity_poly.pdbx_seq_one_letter_code
_entity_poly.pdbx_strand_id
1 'polypeptide(L)' 'MLSTIGIPGLLLLVLLALLLFGPSKLPQLGRAVGTTLREFRNSAHQLTEEDEEKQDAEQRRENY' A
#
# COMPACT_ATOMS: atom_id res chain seq x y z
N MET A 1 31.82 -2.49 11.40
CA MET A 1 32.04 -1.07 11.04
C MET A 1 30.77 -0.40 10.48
N LEU A 2 29.89 -1.09 9.75
CA LEU A 2 28.62 -0.51 9.27
C LEU A 2 27.43 -0.63 10.25
N SER A 3 27.45 -1.61 11.17
CA SER A 3 26.36 -1.80 12.16
C SER A 3 26.25 -0.67 13.20
N THR A 4 27.22 0.23 13.29
CA THR A 4 27.17 1.43 14.15
C THR A 4 26.36 2.56 13.51
N ILE A 5 26.13 2.51 12.18
CA ILE A 5 25.25 3.45 11.45
C ILE A 5 23.83 2.88 11.47
N GLY A 6 23.32 2.60 12.67
CA GLY A 6 21.96 2.11 12.86
C GLY A 6 20.93 3.23 12.68
N ILE A 7 19.86 3.15 13.47
CA ILE A 7 18.79 4.16 13.52
C ILE A 7 19.30 5.62 13.56
N PRO A 8 20.40 5.98 14.27
CA PRO A 8 20.91 7.35 14.27
C PRO A 8 21.34 7.87 12.87
N GLY A 9 21.93 7.02 12.04
CA GLY A 9 22.35 7.38 10.69
C GLY A 9 21.16 7.60 9.75
N LEU A 10 20.13 6.75 9.88
CA LEU A 10 18.87 6.92 9.16
C LEU A 10 18.18 8.24 9.54
N LEU A 11 18.16 8.57 10.83
CA LEU A 11 17.59 9.82 11.35
C LEU A 11 18.27 11.06 10.76
N LEU A 12 19.60 11.04 10.63
CA LEU A 12 20.36 12.12 10.00
C LEU A 12 19.98 12.29 8.52
N LEU A 13 19.85 11.17 7.79
CA LEU A 13 19.42 11.17 6.39
C LEU A 13 18.00 11.72 6.22
N VAL A 14 17.07 11.29 7.08
CA VAL A 14 15.70 11.80 7.09
C VAL A 14 15.72 13.29 7.39
N LEU A 15 16.49 13.75 8.39
CA LEU A 15 16.57 15.17 8.73
C LEU A 15 17.08 16.01 7.55
N LEU A 16 18.09 15.53 6.83
CA LEU A 16 18.58 16.20 5.62
C LEU A 16 17.52 16.23 4.51
N ALA A 17 16.82 15.13 4.28
CA ALA A 17 15.70 15.08 3.33
C ALA A 17 14.56 16.02 3.73
N LEU A 18 14.28 16.16 5.04
CA LEU A 18 13.29 17.09 5.56
C LEU A 18 13.72 18.55 5.43
N LEU A 19 15.01 18.86 5.47
CA LEU A 19 15.52 20.20 5.18
C LEU A 19 15.30 20.56 3.70
N LEU A 20 15.53 19.62 2.78
CA LEU A 20 15.36 19.84 1.35
C LEU A 20 13.89 19.90 0.91
N PHE A 21 13.08 18.94 1.38
CA PHE A 21 11.70 18.78 0.94
C PHE A 21 10.68 19.38 1.92
N GLY A 22 11.01 19.48 3.20
CA GLY A 22 10.12 19.92 4.27
C GLY A 22 9.42 18.77 5.01
N PRO A 23 9.16 18.90 6.32
CA PRO A 23 8.50 17.86 7.14
C PRO A 23 7.10 17.50 6.67
N SER A 24 6.41 18.42 6.00
CA SER A 24 5.04 18.19 5.52
C SER A 24 4.97 17.33 4.26
N LYS A 25 6.05 17.16 3.50
CA LYS A 25 6.02 16.40 2.23
C LYS A 25 5.91 14.90 2.43
N LEU A 26 6.61 14.34 3.42
CA LEU A 26 6.52 12.91 3.74
C LEU A 26 5.09 12.45 4.08
N PRO A 27 4.35 13.10 5.01
CA PRO A 27 2.97 12.70 5.31
C PRO A 27 2.00 12.97 4.15
N GLN A 28 2.24 14.01 3.33
CA GLN A 28 1.44 14.26 2.13
C GLN A 28 1.61 13.13 1.10
N LEU A 29 2.84 12.71 0.82
CA LEU A 29 3.15 11.58 -0.07
C LEU A 29 2.59 10.27 0.49
N GLY A 30 2.75 10.03 1.79
CA GLY A 30 2.19 8.84 2.44
C GLY A 30 0.66 8.78 2.34
N ARG A 31 -0.03 9.91 2.49
CA ARG A 31 -1.49 9.98 2.28
C ARG A 31 -1.87 9.70 0.83
N ALA A 32 -1.17 10.30 -0.13
CA ALA A 32 -1.45 10.08 -1.55
C ALA A 32 -1.26 8.60 -1.95
N VAL A 33 -0.10 8.03 -1.61
CA VAL A 33 0.21 6.61 -1.87
C VAL A 33 -0.75 5.69 -1.11
N GLY A 34 -1.09 6.02 0.13
CA GLY A 34 -2.02 5.25 0.95
C GLY A 34 -3.43 5.21 0.37
N THR A 35 -3.93 6.34 -0.14
CA THR A 35 -5.23 6.39 -0.84
C THR A 35 -5.21 5.54 -2.10
N THR A 36 -4.17 5.69 -2.95
CA THR A 36 -4.03 4.87 -4.16
C THR A 36 -3.95 3.38 -3.85
N LEU A 37 -3.18 2.98 -2.83
CA LEU A 37 -3.05 1.58 -2.44
C LEU A 37 -4.36 1.02 -1.87
N ARG A 38 -5.12 1.85 -1.14
CA ARG A 38 -6.44 1.48 -0.61
C ARG A 38 -7.45 1.26 -1.73
N GLU A 39 -7.50 2.15 -2.71
CA GLU A 39 -8.36 2.01 -3.88
C GLU A 39 -7.97 0.77 -4.69
N PHE A 40 -6.68 0.57 -4.95
CA PHE A 40 -6.17 -0.62 -5.63
C PHE A 40 -6.56 -1.91 -4.91
N ARG A 41 -6.40 -1.97 -3.59
CA ARG A 41 -6.83 -3.12 -2.77
C ARG A 41 -8.32 -3.39 -2.91
N ASN A 42 -9.14 -2.35 -2.85
CA ASN A 42 -10.60 -2.50 -2.91
C ASN A 42 -11.05 -2.94 -4.32
N SER A 43 -10.43 -2.44 -5.37
CA SER A 43 -10.69 -2.89 -6.74
C SER A 43 -10.25 -4.34 -6.94
N ALA A 44 -9.07 -4.71 -6.45
CA ALA A 44 -8.59 -6.10 -6.51
C ALA A 44 -9.53 -7.06 -5.78
N HIS A 45 -10.04 -6.67 -4.61
CA HIS A 45 -10.98 -7.49 -3.84
C HIS A 45 -12.31 -7.73 -4.57
N GLN A 46 -12.88 -6.68 -5.16
CA GLN A 46 -14.14 -6.79 -5.92
C GLN A 46 -14.01 -7.72 -7.12
N LEU A 47 -12.86 -7.70 -7.81
CA LEU A 47 -12.61 -8.60 -8.94
C LEU A 47 -12.56 -10.07 -8.49
N THR A 48 -11.93 -10.33 -7.33
CA THR A 48 -11.89 -11.69 -6.75
C THR A 48 -13.26 -12.16 -6.29
N GLU A 49 -14.04 -11.30 -5.61
CA GLU A 49 -15.39 -11.65 -5.15
C GLU A 49 -16.37 -11.88 -6.32
N GLU A 50 -16.31 -11.07 -7.39
CA GLU A 50 -17.14 -11.30 -8.58
C GLU A 50 -16.81 -12.61 -9.29
N ASP A 51 -15.54 -13.01 -9.32
CA ASP A 51 -15.13 -14.28 -9.93
C ASP A 51 -15.56 -15.49 -9.08
N GLU A 52 -15.59 -15.35 -7.76
CA GLU A 52 -16.11 -16.38 -6.85
C GLU A 52 -17.63 -16.52 -6.93
N GLU A 53 -18.39 -15.41 -6.95
CA GLU A 53 -19.86 -15.45 -7.09
C GLU A 53 -20.30 -16.03 -8.44
N LYS A 54 -19.58 -15.75 -9.53
CA LYS A 54 -19.89 -16.30 -10.86
C LYS A 54 -19.66 -17.81 -10.91
N GLN A 55 -18.59 -18.29 -10.29
CA GLN A 55 -18.27 -19.73 -10.20
C GLN A 55 -19.31 -20.49 -9.37
N ASP A 56 -19.72 -19.94 -8.22
CA ASP A 56 -20.75 -20.55 -7.36
C ASP A 56 -22.13 -20.59 -8.06
N ALA A 57 -22.46 -19.58 -8.86
CA ALA A 57 -23.71 -19.52 -9.62
C ALA A 57 -23.75 -20.51 -10.80
N GLU A 58 -22.62 -20.77 -11.46
CA GLU A 58 -22.51 -21.80 -12.52
C GLU A 58 -22.56 -23.21 -11.95
N GLN A 59 -21.85 -23.49 -10.85
CA GLN A 59 -21.86 -24.81 -10.20
C GLN A 59 -23.25 -25.21 -9.67
N ARG A 60 -24.04 -24.24 -9.19
CA ARG A 60 -25.40 -24.49 -8.71
C ARG A 60 -26.39 -24.76 -9.85
N ARG A 61 -26.09 -24.35 -11.09
CA ARG A 61 -26.89 -24.62 -12.29
C ARG A 61 -26.53 -25.95 -12.95
N GLU A 62 -25.29 -26.40 -12.84
CA GLU A 62 -24.84 -27.68 -13.39
C GLU A 62 -25.35 -28.89 -12.57
N ASN A 63 -25.63 -28.70 -11.28
CA ASN A 63 -26.14 -29.73 -10.38
C ASN A 63 -27.67 -29.93 -10.41
N TYR A 64 -28.38 -29.39 -11.40
CA TYR A 64 -29.84 -29.51 -11.56
C TYR A 64 -30.20 -29.96 -12.99
#